data_AF-A0A557WMY3-F1
#
_entry.id   AF-A0A557WMY3-F1
#
_cell.length_a   1.000
_cell.length_b   1.000
_cell.length_c   1.000
_cell.angle_alpha   90.00
_cell.angle_beta   90.00
_cell.angle_gamma   90.00
#
_symmetry.space_group_name_H-M   'P 1'
#
loop_
_entity.id
_entity.type
_entity.pdbx_description
1 polymer ?
#
loop_
_entity_poly.entity_id
_entity_poly.type
_entity_poly.pdbx_seq_one_letter_code
_entity_poly.pdbx_strand_id
1 'polypeptide(L)'
;DHGAGVVLGQVAVEVKSNEIPAARTLLRHLDLDNAVVTLDAMHTQTDTATTITGAGGDYVFTVKANMPTLHHKLKKLPWKDMPAHTTRTTERGRRVTRTIKVADVPEWIDFPGAAQVAQMRRTVTDNGAKTVEVVYLITSANHTAAPPQRLAAWVQGHWGIENRLHWVRDVTFADYSAPVVMPRGCGAGIVCPGQVGGRG
;
A
#
# COMPACT_ATOMS: atom_id res chain seq x y z
N ASP A 1 10.82 -19.27 -2.11
CA ASP A 1 9.64 -19.08 -2.96
C ASP A 1 9.11 -17.66 -2.75
N HIS A 2 9.44 -16.76 -3.67
CA HIS A 2 9.17 -15.33 -3.54
C HIS A 2 7.89 -15.04 -4.30
N GLY A 3 6.77 -14.98 -3.57
CA GLY A 3 5.49 -14.49 -4.09
C GLY A 3 5.60 -13.02 -4.45
N ALA A 4 6.15 -12.74 -5.63
CA ALA A 4 6.11 -11.43 -6.25
C ALA A 4 4.62 -11.14 -6.56
N GLY A 5 4.01 -10.26 -5.77
CA GLY A 5 2.69 -9.74 -6.09
C GLY A 5 2.74 -9.09 -7.46
N VAL A 6 1.93 -9.58 -8.39
CA VAL A 6 1.80 -9.00 -9.72
C VAL A 6 0.97 -7.73 -9.58
N VAL A 7 1.54 -6.61 -10.01
CA VAL A 7 0.81 -5.33 -10.11
C VAL A 7 0.01 -5.39 -11.41
N LEU A 8 -1.33 -5.54 -11.33
CA LEU A 8 -2.19 -5.75 -12.50
C LEU A 8 -2.60 -4.47 -13.24
N GLY A 9 -2.19 -3.29 -12.76
CA GLY A 9 -2.44 -2.06 -13.48
C GLY A 9 -2.23 -0.82 -12.63
N GLN A 10 -1.95 0.28 -13.33
CA GLN A 10 -1.92 1.64 -12.80
C GLN A 10 -2.77 2.51 -13.72
N VAL A 11 -3.56 3.39 -13.13
CA VAL A 11 -4.32 4.39 -13.88
C VAL A 11 -3.94 5.76 -13.33
N ALA A 12 -3.40 6.59 -14.22
CA ALA A 12 -3.18 8.01 -13.95
C ALA A 12 -4.50 8.76 -14.12
N VAL A 13 -4.82 9.66 -13.21
CA VAL A 13 -6.04 10.48 -13.24
C VAL A 13 -5.64 11.93 -13.55
N GLU A 14 -6.26 12.54 -14.56
CA GLU A 14 -5.95 13.91 -14.98
C GLU A 14 -6.28 14.97 -13.92
N VAL A 15 -5.36 15.93 -13.75
CA VAL A 15 -5.45 17.02 -12.78
C VAL A 15 -6.28 18.17 -13.34
N LYS A 16 -7.55 18.27 -12.92
CA LYS A 16 -8.25 19.51 -12.50
C LYS A 16 -9.75 19.28 -12.26
N SER A 17 -10.09 18.35 -11.36
CA SER A 17 -11.22 18.40 -10.41
C SER A 17 -11.43 16.99 -9.86
N ASN A 18 -11.52 16.88 -8.53
CA ASN A 18 -12.04 15.70 -7.85
C ASN A 18 -11.30 14.37 -8.12
N GLU A 19 -9.97 14.35 -7.90
CA GLU A 19 -9.10 13.16 -8.02
C GLU A 19 -9.64 11.94 -7.26
N ILE A 20 -10.21 12.16 -6.06
CA ILE A 20 -10.77 11.11 -5.22
C ILE A 20 -12.03 10.49 -5.87
N PRO A 21 -13.06 11.28 -6.27
CA PRO A 21 -14.18 10.73 -7.04
C PRO A 21 -13.77 10.02 -8.33
N ALA A 22 -12.75 10.52 -9.05
CA ALA A 22 -12.26 9.89 -10.27
C ALA A 22 -11.60 8.53 -10.00
N ALA A 23 -10.76 8.43 -8.97
CA ALA A 23 -10.20 7.14 -8.52
C ALA A 23 -11.30 6.15 -8.12
N ARG A 24 -12.37 6.60 -7.43
CA ARG A 24 -13.52 5.75 -7.10
C ARG A 24 -14.29 5.29 -8.33
N THR A 25 -14.49 6.17 -9.31
CA THR A 25 -15.14 5.78 -10.58
C THR A 25 -14.35 4.69 -11.27
N LEU A 26 -13.04 4.82 -11.34
CA LEU A 26 -12.20 3.78 -11.89
C LEU A 26 -12.33 2.45 -11.12
N LEU A 27 -12.27 2.49 -9.79
CA LEU A 27 -12.38 1.29 -8.95
C LEU A 27 -13.68 0.52 -9.22
N ARG A 28 -14.78 1.21 -9.55
CA ARG A 28 -16.06 0.57 -9.92
C ARG A 28 -16.04 -0.16 -11.26
N HIS A 29 -15.07 0.13 -12.13
CA HIS A 29 -14.96 -0.49 -13.45
C HIS A 29 -13.91 -1.60 -13.51
N LEU A 30 -13.19 -1.82 -12.41
CA LEU A 30 -12.18 -2.86 -12.29
C LEU A 30 -12.79 -4.11 -11.65
N ASP A 31 -12.38 -5.28 -12.11
CA ASP A 31 -12.62 -6.51 -11.38
C ASP A 31 -11.68 -6.56 -10.18
N LEU A 32 -12.25 -6.30 -9.00
CA LEU A 32 -11.52 -6.26 -7.74
C LEU A 32 -11.71 -7.54 -6.92
N ASP A 33 -12.40 -8.54 -7.44
CA ASP A 33 -12.64 -9.77 -6.69
C ASP A 33 -11.31 -10.43 -6.32
N ASN A 34 -11.11 -10.65 -5.01
CA ASN A 34 -9.87 -11.16 -4.44
C ASN A 34 -8.62 -10.29 -4.73
N ALA A 35 -8.76 -9.04 -5.17
CA ALA A 35 -7.64 -8.13 -5.41
C ALA A 35 -7.31 -7.29 -4.17
N VAL A 36 -6.06 -6.83 -4.04
CA VAL A 36 -5.66 -5.89 -3.00
C VAL A 36 -5.33 -4.53 -3.62
N VAL A 37 -6.07 -3.52 -3.19
CA VAL A 37 -5.93 -2.15 -3.67
C VAL A 37 -5.04 -1.35 -2.70
N THR A 38 -3.98 -0.76 -3.24
CA THR A 38 -3.11 0.18 -2.52
C THR A 38 -3.17 1.55 -3.18
N LEU A 39 -3.39 2.59 -2.40
CA LEU A 39 -3.53 3.97 -2.87
C LEU A 39 -2.69 4.90 -2.01
N ASP A 40 -2.38 6.08 -2.54
CA ASP A 40 -1.74 7.14 -1.77
C ASP A 40 -2.57 7.47 -0.51
N ALA A 41 -1.88 7.90 0.55
CA ALA A 41 -2.49 8.28 1.81
C ALA A 41 -3.66 9.26 1.66
N MET A 42 -3.63 10.19 0.68
CA MET A 42 -4.72 11.14 0.41
C MET A 42 -6.07 10.46 0.08
N HIS A 43 -6.04 9.23 -0.45
CA HIS A 43 -7.22 8.43 -0.79
C HIS A 43 -7.73 7.55 0.35
N THR A 44 -7.12 7.63 1.54
CA THR A 44 -7.56 6.93 2.76
C THR A 44 -8.87 7.52 3.26
N GLN A 45 -9.98 7.12 2.62
CA GLN A 45 -11.32 7.62 2.87
C GLN A 45 -12.29 6.46 3.00
N THR A 46 -13.30 6.62 3.86
CA THR A 46 -14.31 5.61 4.16
C THR A 46 -15.05 5.17 2.90
N ASP A 47 -15.49 6.10 2.06
CA ASP A 47 -16.20 5.75 0.82
C ASP A 47 -15.32 4.98 -0.17
N THR A 48 -14.02 5.27 -0.22
CA THR A 48 -13.07 4.54 -1.06
C THR A 48 -12.91 3.11 -0.53
N ALA A 49 -12.79 2.95 0.79
CA ALA A 49 -12.77 1.63 1.43
C ALA A 49 -14.05 0.84 1.13
N THR A 50 -15.23 1.46 1.30
CA THR A 50 -16.52 0.84 1.00
C THR A 50 -16.66 0.45 -0.48
N THR A 51 -16.12 1.27 -1.39
CA THR A 51 -16.14 0.96 -2.84
C THR A 51 -15.32 -0.29 -3.14
N ILE A 52 -14.14 -0.41 -2.52
CA ILE A 52 -13.23 -1.56 -2.73
C ILE A 52 -13.83 -2.83 -2.14
N THR A 53 -14.27 -2.77 -0.87
CA THR A 53 -14.83 -3.94 -0.18
C THR A 53 -16.18 -4.37 -0.76
N GLY A 54 -17.00 -3.41 -1.21
CA GLY A 54 -18.24 -3.69 -1.92
C GLY A 54 -18.05 -4.36 -3.29
N ALA A 55 -16.87 -4.23 -3.89
CA ALA A 55 -16.49 -4.88 -5.14
C ALA A 55 -15.74 -6.22 -4.93
N GLY A 56 -15.67 -6.74 -3.69
CA GLY A 56 -15.00 -8.00 -3.37
C GLY A 56 -13.48 -7.88 -3.19
N GLY A 57 -12.94 -6.66 -3.21
CA GLY A 57 -11.51 -6.40 -3.02
C GLY A 57 -11.16 -6.07 -1.57
N ASP A 58 -9.87 -6.21 -1.26
CA ASP A 58 -9.27 -5.74 -0.03
C ASP A 58 -8.48 -4.46 -0.26
N TYR A 59 -8.29 -3.65 0.79
CA TYR A 59 -7.42 -2.47 0.72
C TYR A 59 -6.28 -2.53 1.73
N VAL A 60 -5.18 -1.84 1.42
CA VAL A 60 -4.15 -1.47 2.40
C VAL A 60 -3.88 0.02 2.26
N PHE A 61 -4.23 0.79 3.28
CA PHE A 61 -4.08 2.23 3.29
C PHE A 61 -3.05 2.69 4.31
N THR A 62 -2.32 3.76 3.96
CA THR A 62 -1.37 4.39 4.87
C THR A 62 -2.05 5.51 5.64
N VAL A 63 -2.15 5.36 6.95
CA VAL A 63 -2.66 6.39 7.86
C VAL A 63 -1.53 7.38 8.14
N LYS A 64 -1.64 8.60 7.59
CA LYS A 64 -0.71 9.73 7.83
C LYS A 64 -1.44 10.87 8.55
N ALA A 65 -0.96 12.10 8.35
CA ALA A 65 -1.49 13.31 8.95
C ALA A 65 -2.89 13.72 8.44
N ASN A 66 -3.36 13.14 7.33
CA ASN A 66 -4.72 13.37 6.82
C ASN A 66 -5.81 12.76 7.71
N MET A 67 -5.47 11.82 8.61
CA MET A 67 -6.37 11.29 9.64
C MET A 67 -5.74 11.47 11.02
N PRO A 68 -5.61 12.71 11.52
CA PRO A 68 -4.76 13.03 12.68
C PRO A 68 -5.18 12.31 13.96
N THR A 69 -6.49 12.18 14.20
CA THR A 69 -7.03 11.48 15.37
C THR A 69 -6.73 9.99 15.33
N LEU A 70 -6.95 9.33 14.19
CA LEU A 70 -6.65 7.91 14.00
C LEU A 70 -5.15 7.67 14.12
N HIS A 71 -4.34 8.47 13.42
CA HIS A 71 -2.88 8.38 13.48
C HIS A 71 -2.35 8.51 14.93
N HIS A 72 -2.86 9.48 15.70
CA HIS A 72 -2.45 9.68 17.09
C HIS A 72 -2.82 8.50 18.00
N LYS A 73 -4.02 7.94 17.84
CA LYS A 73 -4.44 6.76 18.59
C LYS A 73 -3.63 5.52 18.22
N LEU A 74 -3.39 5.28 16.92
CA LEU A 74 -2.53 4.18 16.45
C LEU A 74 -1.12 4.28 17.03
N LYS A 75 -0.54 5.49 17.08
CA LYS A 75 0.79 5.72 17.69
C LYS A 75 0.89 5.31 19.16
N LYS A 76 -0.23 5.29 19.89
CA LYS A 76 -0.28 4.93 21.32
C LYS A 76 -0.44 3.43 21.59
N LEU A 77 -0.69 2.61 20.56
CA LEU A 77 -0.76 1.17 20.74
C LEU A 77 0.59 0.61 21.25
N PRO A 78 0.60 -0.50 22.00
CA PRO A 78 1.81 -1.08 22.62
C PRO A 78 2.67 -1.83 21.59
N TRP A 79 3.02 -1.18 20.48
CA TRP A 79 3.79 -1.77 19.38
C TRP A 79 5.09 -2.41 19.84
N LYS A 80 5.74 -1.89 20.88
CA LYS A 80 6.99 -2.44 21.41
C LYS A 80 6.87 -3.91 21.82
N ASP A 81 5.70 -4.34 22.28
CA ASP A 81 5.44 -5.68 22.84
C ASP A 81 4.88 -6.66 21.77
N MET A 82 4.60 -6.16 20.56
CA MET A 82 4.03 -6.97 19.48
C MET A 82 5.10 -7.70 18.66
N PRO A 83 4.79 -8.92 18.15
CA PRO A 83 5.67 -9.66 17.24
C PRO A 83 6.05 -8.83 16.02
N ALA A 84 7.31 -8.93 15.62
CA ALA A 84 7.88 -8.15 14.54
C ALA A 84 8.36 -9.05 13.40
N HIS A 85 8.00 -8.70 12.17
CA HIS A 85 8.65 -9.24 10.98
C HIS A 85 9.61 -8.18 10.41
N THR A 86 10.85 -8.58 10.11
CA THR A 86 11.91 -7.64 9.67
C THR A 86 12.59 -8.14 8.39
N THR A 87 12.72 -7.25 7.42
CA THR A 87 13.47 -7.45 6.18
C THR A 87 14.61 -6.44 6.11
N ARG A 88 15.76 -6.87 5.59
CA ARG A 88 16.96 -6.03 5.42
C ARG A 88 17.49 -6.18 4.00
N THR A 89 17.79 -5.05 3.38
CA THR A 89 18.45 -4.99 2.07
C THR A 89 19.63 -4.03 2.14
N THR A 90 20.69 -4.33 1.41
CA THR A 90 21.86 -3.46 1.27
C THR A 90 22.16 -3.32 -0.21
N GLU A 91 22.24 -2.09 -0.70
CA GLU A 91 22.54 -1.79 -2.09
C GLU A 91 23.48 -0.58 -2.14
N ARG A 92 24.63 -0.72 -2.83
CA ARG A 92 25.63 0.36 -3.00
C ARG A 92 25.97 1.12 -1.70
N GLY A 93 26.14 0.40 -0.59
CA GLY A 93 26.45 0.98 0.72
C GLY A 93 25.23 1.52 1.49
N ARG A 94 24.08 1.66 0.85
CA ARG A 94 22.81 2.04 1.47
C ARG A 94 22.11 0.81 2.06
N ARG A 95 21.97 0.79 3.38
CA ARG A 95 21.27 -0.26 4.13
C ARG A 95 19.85 0.18 4.45
N VAL A 96 18.86 -0.62 4.07
CA VAL A 96 17.45 -0.39 4.39
C VAL A 96 16.94 -1.55 5.24
N THR A 97 16.47 -1.24 6.44
CA THR A 97 15.78 -2.19 7.32
C THR A 97 14.31 -1.79 7.39
N ARG A 98 13.40 -2.73 7.13
CA ARG A 98 11.95 -2.56 7.28
C ARG A 98 11.46 -3.52 8.34
N THR A 99 10.70 -3.02 9.30
CA THR A 99 10.09 -3.82 10.36
C THR A 99 8.62 -3.53 10.38
N ILE A 100 7.79 -4.56 10.20
CA ILE A 100 6.34 -4.47 10.36
C ILE A 100 5.92 -5.16 11.65
N LYS A 101 4.92 -4.59 12.31
CA LYS A 101 4.18 -5.18 13.43
C LYS A 101 2.70 -5.05 13.11
N VAL A 102 1.94 -6.09 13.36
CA VAL A 102 0.52 -6.17 12.98
C VAL A 102 -0.29 -6.53 14.22
N ALA A 103 -1.46 -5.94 14.34
CA ALA A 103 -2.44 -6.24 15.38
C ALA A 103 -3.83 -6.30 14.76
N ASP A 104 -4.75 -6.99 15.45
CA ASP A 104 -6.17 -6.88 15.17
C ASP A 104 -6.62 -5.42 15.23
N VAL A 105 -7.64 -5.09 14.45
CA VAL A 105 -8.28 -3.77 14.52
C VAL A 105 -8.80 -3.53 15.95
N PRO A 106 -8.40 -2.45 16.63
CA PRO A 106 -8.99 -2.10 17.91
C PRO A 106 -10.46 -1.70 17.75
N GLU A 107 -11.30 -2.05 18.74
CA GLU A 107 -12.75 -1.78 18.73
C GLU A 107 -13.14 -0.31 18.50
N TRP A 108 -12.26 0.62 18.86
CA TRP A 108 -12.51 2.06 18.68
C TRP A 108 -12.27 2.56 17.25
N ILE A 109 -11.78 1.71 16.34
CA ILE A 109 -11.64 2.03 14.91
C ILE A 109 -12.94 1.62 14.21
N ASP A 110 -13.70 2.64 13.82
CA ASP A 110 -14.83 2.48 12.93
C ASP A 110 -14.41 2.88 11.51
N PHE A 111 -13.78 1.94 10.81
CA PHE A 111 -13.36 2.13 9.42
C PHE A 111 -13.85 0.96 8.57
N PRO A 112 -14.51 1.21 7.41
CA PRO A 112 -15.25 0.18 6.69
C PRO A 112 -14.41 -1.06 6.37
N GLY A 113 -14.83 -2.21 6.89
CA GLY A 113 -14.21 -3.51 6.61
C GLY A 113 -12.84 -3.71 7.26
N ALA A 114 -12.33 -2.77 8.06
CA ALA A 114 -11.00 -2.89 8.67
C ALA A 114 -10.93 -4.14 9.56
N ALA A 115 -9.89 -4.95 9.34
CA ALA A 115 -9.63 -6.18 10.10
C ALA A 115 -8.29 -6.12 10.86
N GLN A 116 -7.30 -5.42 10.30
CA GLN A 116 -5.97 -5.29 10.92
C GLN A 116 -5.46 -3.85 10.85
N VAL A 117 -4.57 -3.53 11.79
CA VAL A 117 -3.72 -2.35 11.76
C VAL A 117 -2.26 -2.74 11.88
N ALA A 118 -1.37 -1.94 11.29
CA ALA A 118 0.06 -2.22 11.37
C ALA A 118 0.91 -0.98 11.58
N GLN A 119 2.04 -1.15 12.25
CA GLN A 119 3.13 -0.19 12.28
C GLN A 119 4.24 -0.69 11.35
N MET A 120 4.59 0.14 10.36
CA MET A 120 5.73 -0.10 9.49
C MET A 120 6.83 0.91 9.82
N ARG A 121 7.98 0.41 10.27
CA ARG A 121 9.17 1.19 10.55
C ARG A 121 10.23 0.93 9.49
N ARG A 122 10.64 1.97 8.78
CA ARG A 122 11.74 1.95 7.83
C ARG A 122 12.94 2.70 8.41
N THR A 123 14.09 2.04 8.45
CA THR A 123 15.37 2.65 8.80
C THR A 123 16.27 2.59 7.58
N VAL A 124 16.70 3.75 7.10
CA VAL A 124 17.70 3.88 6.04
C VAL A 124 19.00 4.33 6.69
N THR A 125 20.08 3.62 6.41
CA THR A 125 21.44 4.04 6.73
C THR A 125 22.20 4.22 5.43
N ASP A 126 22.71 5.43 5.21
CA ASP A 126 23.40 5.82 3.99
C ASP A 126 24.60 6.70 4.37
N ASN A 127 25.81 6.32 3.98
CA ASN A 127 27.06 7.01 4.34
C ASN A 127 27.17 7.39 5.83
N GLY A 128 26.75 6.48 6.72
CA GLY A 128 26.76 6.69 8.18
C GLY A 128 25.58 7.51 8.72
N ALA A 129 24.84 8.24 7.89
CA ALA A 129 23.62 8.93 8.28
C ALA A 129 22.45 7.95 8.42
N LYS A 130 21.64 8.09 9.47
CA LYS A 130 20.51 7.21 9.76
C LYS A 130 19.20 7.99 9.78
N THR A 131 18.29 7.62 8.88
CA THR A 131 16.93 8.16 8.82
C THR A 131 15.94 7.08 9.24
N VAL A 132 14.99 7.44 10.11
CA VAL A 132 13.93 6.55 10.57
C VAL A 132 12.58 7.15 10.20
N GLU A 133 11.77 6.35 9.54
CA GLU A 133 10.41 6.68 9.17
C GLU A 133 9.48 5.63 9.79
N VAL A 134 8.37 6.07 10.37
CA VAL A 134 7.32 5.20 10.90
C VAL A 134 6.01 5.62 10.28
N VAL A 135 5.32 4.68 9.66
CA VAL A 135 3.95 4.86 9.17
C VAL A 135 3.03 3.85 9.83
N TYR A 136 1.74 4.17 9.83
CA TYR A 136 0.70 3.26 10.26
C TYR A 136 -0.15 2.85 9.06
N LEU A 137 -0.66 1.64 9.11
CA LEU A 137 -1.47 1.04 8.06
C LEU A 137 -2.80 0.57 8.65
N ILE A 138 -3.83 0.61 7.82
CA ILE A 138 -5.13 -0.01 8.07
C ILE A 138 -5.51 -0.84 6.86
N THR A 139 -6.06 -2.03 7.08
CA THR A 139 -6.40 -2.96 6.00
C THR A 139 -7.66 -3.75 6.32
N SER A 140 -8.46 -4.07 5.29
CA SER A 140 -9.58 -4.99 5.40
C SER A 140 -9.18 -6.46 5.35
N ALA A 141 -8.01 -6.77 4.81
CA ALA A 141 -7.52 -8.13 4.76
C ALA A 141 -7.25 -8.63 6.19
N ASN A 142 -7.74 -9.80 6.56
CA ASN A 142 -7.53 -10.40 7.89
C ASN A 142 -6.15 -11.08 8.02
N HIS A 143 -5.81 -11.57 9.22
CA HIS A 143 -4.52 -12.21 9.51
C HIS A 143 -4.20 -13.44 8.62
N THR A 144 -5.21 -14.12 8.08
CA THR A 144 -5.04 -15.26 7.16
C THR A 144 -4.70 -14.78 5.75
N ALA A 145 -5.43 -13.78 5.26
CA ALA A 145 -5.21 -13.20 3.93
C ALA A 145 -3.90 -12.40 3.88
N ALA A 146 -3.58 -11.68 4.96
CA ALA A 146 -2.48 -10.73 5.04
C ALA A 146 -1.65 -10.89 6.33
N PRO A 147 -0.90 -12.00 6.49
CA PRO A 147 0.08 -12.13 7.57
C PRO A 147 1.19 -11.06 7.42
N PRO A 148 1.97 -10.77 8.49
CA PRO A 148 2.94 -9.67 8.51
C PRO A 148 3.89 -9.63 7.31
N GLN A 149 4.39 -10.79 6.86
CA GLN A 149 5.28 -10.94 5.71
C GLN A 149 4.62 -10.45 4.41
N ARG A 150 3.36 -10.84 4.19
CA ARG A 150 2.63 -10.52 2.97
C ARG A 150 2.19 -9.05 2.96
N LEU A 151 1.70 -8.55 4.09
CA LEU A 151 1.36 -7.14 4.25
C LEU A 151 2.59 -6.23 4.04
N ALA A 152 3.76 -6.62 4.54
CA ALA A 152 5.01 -5.91 4.26
C ALA A 152 5.38 -5.91 2.78
N ALA A 153 5.17 -7.02 2.07
CA ALA A 153 5.45 -7.13 0.64
C ALA A 153 4.55 -6.21 -0.19
N TRP A 154 3.25 -6.15 0.12
CA TRP A 154 2.30 -5.25 -0.56
C TRP A 154 2.69 -3.78 -0.39
N VAL A 155 2.99 -3.36 0.83
CA VAL A 155 3.40 -1.97 1.15
C VAL A 155 4.73 -1.64 0.47
N GLN A 156 5.67 -2.58 0.45
CA GLN A 156 6.94 -2.39 -0.26
C GLN A 156 6.75 -2.25 -1.77
N GLY A 157 5.85 -3.03 -2.37
CA GLY A 157 5.48 -2.90 -3.79
C GLY A 157 4.94 -1.50 -4.09
N HIS A 158 3.98 -1.04 -3.29
CA HIS A 158 3.40 0.29 -3.39
C HIS A 158 4.45 1.41 -3.30
N TRP A 159 5.29 1.42 -2.26
CA TRP A 159 6.38 2.40 -2.12
C TRP A 159 7.45 2.30 -3.21
N GLY A 160 7.67 1.10 -3.76
CA GLY A 160 8.56 0.93 -4.90
C GLY A 160 8.02 1.63 -6.15
N ILE A 161 6.70 1.70 -6.31
CA ILE A 161 6.04 2.46 -7.37
C ILE A 161 6.12 3.96 -7.07
N GLU A 162 5.77 4.40 -5.86
CA GLU A 162 5.85 5.81 -5.45
C GLU A 162 7.27 6.36 -5.60
N ASN A 163 8.30 5.64 -5.11
CA ASN A 163 9.69 6.03 -5.32
C ASN A 163 10.08 6.04 -6.81
N ARG A 164 9.64 5.06 -7.61
CA ARG A 164 9.89 5.10 -9.06
C ARG A 164 9.20 6.29 -9.72
N LEU A 165 8.01 6.69 -9.28
CA LEU A 165 7.34 7.91 -9.75
C LEU A 165 8.02 9.19 -9.25
N HIS A 166 8.75 9.14 -8.13
CA HIS A 166 9.64 10.23 -7.68
C HIS A 166 11.01 10.24 -8.41
N TRP A 167 11.47 9.12 -8.97
CA TRP A 167 12.75 8.99 -9.71
C TRP A 167 12.61 9.03 -11.24
N VAL A 168 11.44 8.70 -11.80
CA VAL A 168 11.14 8.81 -13.24
C VAL A 168 10.82 10.27 -13.54
N ARG A 169 11.88 11.06 -13.51
CA ARG A 169 11.99 12.31 -14.25
C ARG A 169 12.57 12.08 -15.65
N ASP A 170 13.06 10.88 -15.94
CA ASP A 170 13.37 10.37 -17.27
C ASP A 170 13.54 8.85 -17.19
N VAL A 171 13.11 8.15 -18.24
CA VAL A 171 13.52 6.83 -18.76
C VAL A 171 12.29 6.09 -19.29
N THR A 172 12.19 6.08 -20.61
CA THR A 172 11.35 5.22 -21.42
C THR A 172 11.87 3.78 -21.35
N PHE A 173 10.99 2.82 -21.09
CA PHE A 173 11.20 1.44 -21.51
C PHE A 173 10.16 1.13 -22.58
N ALA A 174 10.68 0.93 -23.80
CA ALA A 174 9.93 0.55 -24.99
C ALA A 174 9.59 -0.95 -24.96
N ASP A 175 8.68 -1.32 -25.87
CA ASP A 175 8.23 -2.67 -26.25
C ASP A 175 7.00 -3.17 -25.44
N TYR A 176 5.76 -3.25 -25.96
CA TYR A 176 5.19 -3.04 -27.30
C TYR A 176 3.77 -2.43 -27.18
N SER A 177 3.40 -1.61 -28.18
CA SER A 177 2.07 -1.07 -28.53
C SER A 177 1.37 -0.13 -27.53
N ALA A 178 1.69 1.16 -27.66
CA ALA A 178 1.06 2.31 -26.99
C ALA A 178 -0.18 2.85 -27.75
N PRO A 179 -0.93 3.84 -27.21
CA PRO A 179 -0.38 5.18 -27.08
C PRO A 179 -0.28 5.66 -25.63
N VAL A 180 0.84 6.33 -25.37
CA VAL A 180 1.18 7.04 -24.13
C VAL A 180 0.59 8.44 -24.20
N VAL A 181 0.05 8.94 -23.09
CA VAL A 181 0.06 10.37 -22.75
C VAL A 181 0.31 10.54 -21.24
N MET A 182 1.29 11.39 -20.90
CA MET A 182 1.64 11.82 -19.53
C MET A 182 1.00 13.20 -19.27
N PRO A 183 0.36 13.41 -18.10
CA PRO A 183 0.85 14.44 -17.19
C PRO A 183 0.85 13.99 -15.72
N ARG A 184 1.46 14.82 -14.86
CA ARG A 184 1.88 14.52 -13.47
C ARG A 184 0.76 14.10 -12.51
N GLY A 185 1.12 13.23 -11.55
CA GLY A 185 0.51 13.17 -10.20
C GLY A 185 -0.25 11.89 -9.89
N CYS A 186 0.09 11.29 -8.74
CA CYS A 186 -0.52 10.14 -8.04
C CYS A 186 -0.33 8.72 -8.64
N GLY A 187 0.19 7.82 -7.81
CA GLY A 187 0.35 6.39 -8.12
C GLY A 187 -0.74 5.57 -7.44
N ALA A 188 -1.58 4.89 -8.22
CA ALA A 188 -2.45 3.82 -7.75
C ALA A 188 -1.83 2.47 -8.14
N GLY A 189 -1.77 1.52 -7.21
CA GLY A 189 -1.23 0.18 -7.45
C GLY A 189 -2.21 -0.89 -7.02
N ILE A 190 -2.65 -1.72 -7.97
CA ILE A 190 -3.49 -2.90 -7.69
C ILE A 190 -2.57 -4.11 -7.65
N VAL A 191 -2.54 -4.82 -6.53
CA VAL A 191 -1.79 -6.08 -6.38
C VAL A 191 -2.79 -7.21 -6.33
N CYS A 192 -2.74 -8.12 -7.30
CA CYS A 192 -3.54 -9.34 -7.21
C CYS A 192 -2.73 -10.45 -6.52
N PRO A 193 -3.30 -11.12 -5.51
CA PRO A 193 -2.70 -12.33 -4.98
C PRO A 193 -2.64 -13.36 -6.12
N GLY A 194 -1.48 -13.98 -6.31
CA GLY A 194 -1.29 -14.98 -7.37
C GLY A 194 -2.35 -16.07 -7.26
N GLN A 195 -3.10 -16.29 -8.36
CA GLN A 195 -3.97 -17.45 -8.50
C GLN A 195 -3.10 -18.69 -8.37
N VAL A 196 -3.25 -19.42 -7.26
CA VAL A 196 -2.79 -20.80 -7.19
C VAL A 196 -3.72 -21.57 -8.12
N GLY A 197 -3.20 -22.01 -9.26
CA GLY A 197 -3.97 -22.64 -10.31
C GLY A 197 -4.79 -23.84 -9.82
N GLY A 198 -6.11 -23.77 -9.98
CA GLY A 198 -6.98 -24.93 -9.96
C GLY A 198 -7.13 -25.45 -11.39
N ARG A 199 -6.39 -26.51 -11.75
CA ARG A 199 -6.83 -27.43 -12.80
C ARG A 199 -7.67 -28.50 -12.12
N GLY A 200 -8.93 -28.60 -12.53
CA GLY A 200 -9.85 -29.70 -12.30
C GLY A 200 -10.82 -29.74 -13.46
#